data_AF-A0A955XUQ8-F1
#
_entry.id   AF-A0A955XUQ8-F1
#
_cell.length_a   1.000
_cell.length_b   1.000
_cell.length_c   1.000
_cell.angle_alpha   90.00
_cell.angle_beta   90.00
_cell.angle_gamma   90.00
#
_symmetry.space_group_name_H-M   'P 1'
#
loop_
_entity.id
_entity.type
_entity.pdbx_description
1 polymer ?
#
loop_
_entity_poly.entity_id
_entity_poly.type
_entity_poly.pdbx_seq_one_letter_code
_entity_poly.pdbx_strand_id
1 'polypeptide(L)'
;DMTVSPLERVTSTAESPFLQGAEDQKEFFHRLFSDEVSDALASVPVDFRMVVLLVDVYDFAYKEAAEILGCPIGTVMSRLYRGRKILQEKLVDYAVAEGIVPAEEERPAKGKVVPFPGAHERSTG
;
A
#
# COMPACT_ATOMS: atom_id res chain seq x y z
N ASP A 1 -22.76 9.48 -18.40
CA ASP A 1 -22.94 9.30 -16.95
C ASP A 1 -22.38 7.93 -16.61
N MET A 2 -21.12 7.85 -16.22
CA MET A 2 -20.39 6.57 -16.09
C MET A 2 -19.50 6.59 -14.86
N THR A 3 -20.09 6.39 -13.69
CA THR A 3 -19.35 5.95 -12.52
C THR A 3 -18.91 4.50 -12.76
N VAL A 4 -17.74 4.34 -13.38
CA VAL A 4 -17.06 3.03 -13.48
C VAL A 4 -16.86 2.52 -12.06
N SER A 5 -17.34 1.30 -11.79
CA SER A 5 -17.32 0.77 -10.42
C SER A 5 -15.86 0.68 -9.91
N PRO A 6 -15.61 0.82 -8.59
CA PRO A 6 -14.25 0.68 -8.05
C PRO A 6 -13.59 -0.65 -8.46
N LEU A 7 -14.37 -1.73 -8.52
CA LEU A 7 -13.92 -3.03 -9.02
C LEU A 7 -13.50 -2.96 -10.48
N GLU A 8 -14.31 -2.37 -11.37
CA GLU A 8 -13.93 -2.21 -12.78
C GLU A 8 -12.69 -1.35 -12.97
N ARG A 9 -12.46 -0.33 -12.12
CA ARG A 9 -11.24 0.48 -12.17
C ARG A 9 -9.98 -0.33 -11.87
N VAL A 10 -10.09 -1.36 -11.01
CA VAL A 10 -8.97 -2.23 -10.65
C VAL A 10 -8.80 -3.40 -11.61
N THR A 11 -9.89 -3.91 -12.20
CA THR A 11 -9.87 -5.10 -13.07
C THR A 11 -9.76 -4.78 -14.57
N SER A 12 -9.93 -3.51 -14.96
CA SER A 12 -9.86 -3.04 -16.36
C SER A 12 -8.43 -3.05 -16.94
N THR A 13 -7.40 -3.01 -16.09
CA THR A 13 -6.01 -3.11 -16.54
C THR A 13 -5.62 -4.58 -16.65
N ALA A 14 -5.17 -5.02 -17.83
CA ALA A 14 -4.70 -6.39 -18.09
C ALA A 14 -3.51 -6.83 -17.19
N GLU A 15 -2.94 -5.88 -16.44
CA GLU A 15 -1.82 -6.07 -15.50
C GLU A 15 -2.25 -5.83 -14.05
N SER A 16 -3.50 -6.14 -13.69
CA SER A 16 -3.96 -5.95 -12.32
C SER A 16 -3.31 -6.96 -11.36
N PRO A 17 -2.56 -6.53 -10.32
CA PRO A 17 -2.00 -7.44 -9.32
C PRO A 17 -3.10 -8.15 -8.51
N PHE A 18 -4.34 -7.67 -8.60
CA PHE A 18 -5.52 -8.21 -7.94
C PHE A 18 -6.08 -9.47 -8.60
N LEU A 19 -5.67 -9.76 -9.84
CA LEU A 19 -6.13 -10.92 -10.62
C LEU A 19 -5.06 -12.00 -10.79
N GLN A 20 -3.87 -11.80 -10.20
CA GLN A 20 -2.66 -12.57 -10.46
C GLN A 20 -2.29 -13.50 -9.29
N GLY A 21 -1.64 -14.63 -9.58
CA GLY A 21 -1.09 -15.54 -8.58
C GLY A 21 0.07 -14.92 -7.81
N ALA A 22 0.52 -15.56 -6.72
CA ALA A 22 1.60 -15.00 -5.87
C ALA A 22 2.93 -14.79 -6.61
N GLU A 23 3.30 -15.70 -7.53
CA GLU A 23 4.50 -15.57 -8.38
C GLU A 23 4.34 -14.43 -9.41
N ASP A 24 3.18 -14.34 -10.05
CA ASP A 24 2.84 -13.30 -11.02
C ASP A 24 2.88 -11.90 -10.38
N GLN A 25 2.41 -11.78 -9.13
CA GLN A 25 2.46 -10.52 -8.37
C GLN A 25 3.90 -10.05 -8.13
N LYS A 26 4.85 -10.97 -7.91
CA LYS A 26 6.24 -10.61 -7.68
C LYS A 26 6.84 -9.97 -8.93
N GLU A 27 6.73 -10.64 -10.07
CA GLU A 27 7.24 -10.13 -11.35
C GLU A 27 6.56 -8.81 -11.74
N PHE A 28 5.27 -8.66 -11.44
CA PHE A 28 4.57 -7.40 -11.62
C PHE A 28 5.20 -6.25 -10.80
N PHE A 29 5.51 -6.45 -9.52
CA PHE A 29 6.11 -5.39 -8.72
C PHE A 29 7.49 -4.97 -9.23
N HIS A 30 8.35 -5.92 -9.61
CA HIS A 30 9.68 -5.63 -10.17
C HIS A 30 9.62 -4.85 -11.50
N ARG A 31 8.49 -4.86 -12.21
CA ARG A 31 8.30 -4.01 -13.40
C ARG A 31 7.87 -2.58 -13.08
N LEU A 32 7.29 -2.34 -11.90
CA LEU A 32 6.74 -1.04 -11.51
C LEU A 32 7.61 -0.27 -10.51
N PHE A 33 8.35 -0.98 -9.66
CA PHE A 33 9.11 -0.42 -8.56
C PHE A 33 10.57 -0.90 -8.61
N SER A 34 11.45 -0.25 -7.82
CA SER A 34 12.80 -0.77 -7.60
C SER A 34 12.76 -2.16 -6.97
N ASP A 35 13.86 -2.92 -7.11
CA ASP A 35 13.94 -4.28 -6.58
C ASP A 35 13.72 -4.31 -5.06
N GLU A 36 14.29 -3.35 -4.32
CA GLU A 36 14.14 -3.23 -2.87
C GLU A 36 12.68 -2.98 -2.46
N VAL A 37 11.98 -2.09 -3.17
CA VAL A 37 10.56 -1.79 -2.91
C VAL A 37 9.68 -2.98 -3.29
N SER A 38 10.01 -3.65 -4.39
CA SER A 38 9.30 -4.83 -4.89
C SER A 38 9.40 -5.99 -3.91
N ASP A 39 10.60 -6.30 -3.43
CA ASP A 39 10.83 -7.35 -2.44
C ASP A 39 10.17 -7.02 -1.10
N ALA A 40 10.21 -5.74 -0.68
CA ALA A 40 9.51 -5.30 0.51
C ALA A 40 8.00 -5.54 0.39
N LEU A 41 7.37 -5.11 -0.71
CA LEU A 41 5.94 -5.34 -0.98
C LEU A 41 5.58 -6.82 -1.04
N ALA A 42 6.35 -7.63 -1.76
CA ALA A 42 6.13 -9.07 -1.89
C ALA A 42 6.19 -9.79 -0.53
N SER A 43 7.01 -9.31 0.39
CA SER A 43 7.14 -9.87 1.74
C SER A 43 6.01 -9.48 2.71
N VAL A 44 5.18 -8.47 2.37
CA VAL A 44 4.01 -8.10 3.18
C VAL A 44 2.91 -9.16 2.98
N PRO A 45 2.27 -9.67 4.05
CA PRO A 45 1.13 -10.57 3.93
C PRO A 45 0.06 -9.99 3.01
N VAL A 46 -0.50 -10.83 2.12
CA VAL A 46 -1.39 -10.40 1.04
C VAL A 46 -2.49 -9.48 1.54
N ASP A 47 -3.19 -9.84 2.61
CA ASP A 47 -4.26 -9.04 3.22
C ASP A 47 -3.86 -7.60 3.57
N PHE A 48 -2.62 -7.36 3.99
CA PHE A 48 -2.14 -6.01 4.31
C PHE A 48 -1.63 -5.31 3.06
N ARG A 49 -0.94 -6.05 2.18
CA ARG A 49 -0.41 -5.57 0.91
C ARG A 49 -1.52 -5.03 0.01
N MET A 50 -2.63 -5.74 -0.11
CA MET A 50 -3.75 -5.32 -0.97
C MET A 50 -4.32 -3.97 -0.56
N VAL A 51 -4.42 -3.72 0.74
CA VAL A 51 -4.95 -2.44 1.24
C VAL A 51 -3.96 -1.30 0.99
N VAL A 52 -2.65 -1.55 1.17
CA VAL A 52 -1.61 -0.58 0.83
C VAL A 52 -1.66 -0.23 -0.65
N LEU A 53 -1.75 -1.22 -1.54
CA LEU A 53 -1.83 -0.96 -2.99
C LEU A 53 -3.07 -0.13 -3.34
N LEU A 54 -4.25 -0.54 -2.87
CA LEU A 54 -5.49 0.18 -3.17
C LEU A 54 -5.45 1.64 -2.70
N VAL A 55 -4.98 1.87 -1.48
CA VAL A 55 -5.06 3.20 -0.88
C VAL A 55 -3.85 4.07 -1.23
N ASP A 56 -2.64 3.56 -1.12
CA ASP A 56 -1.41 4.36 -1.20
C ASP A 56 -0.86 4.43 -2.64
N VAL A 57 -1.17 3.44 -3.49
CA VAL A 57 -0.68 3.39 -4.88
C VAL A 57 -1.78 3.76 -5.88
N TYR A 58 -2.97 3.20 -5.72
CA TYR A 58 -4.10 3.44 -6.64
C TYR A 58 -5.06 4.54 -6.17
N ASP A 59 -4.76 5.17 -5.03
CA ASP A 59 -5.50 6.32 -4.45
C ASP A 59 -7.02 6.09 -4.26
N PHE A 60 -7.44 4.85 -4.00
CA PHE A 60 -8.83 4.56 -3.63
C PHE A 60 -9.16 5.10 -2.24
N ALA A 61 -10.39 5.60 -2.09
CA ALA A 61 -10.91 5.94 -0.78
C ALA A 61 -11.11 4.67 0.08
N TYR A 62 -11.04 4.80 1.41
CA TYR A 62 -11.18 3.65 2.32
C TYR A 62 -12.49 2.88 2.14
N LYS A 63 -13.57 3.60 1.81
CA LYS A 63 -14.87 2.99 1.53
C LYS A 63 -14.84 2.15 0.25
N GLU A 64 -14.20 2.64 -0.80
CA GLU A 64 -14.07 1.91 -2.06
C GLU A 64 -13.15 0.70 -1.90
N ALA A 65 -12.07 0.82 -1.14
CA ALA A 65 -11.20 -0.31 -0.79
C ALA A 65 -11.96 -1.37 0.03
N ALA A 66 -12.84 -0.96 0.95
CA ALA A 66 -13.70 -1.86 1.72
C ALA A 66 -14.69 -2.61 0.81
N GLU A 67 -15.29 -1.92 -0.16
CA GLU A 67 -16.17 -2.50 -1.18
C GLU A 67 -15.42 -3.50 -2.07
N ILE A 68 -14.22 -3.15 -2.54
CA ILE A 68 -13.38 -4.03 -3.37
C ILE A 68 -12.96 -5.29 -2.60
N LEU A 69 -12.57 -5.16 -1.33
CA LEU A 69 -12.05 -6.27 -0.52
C LEU A 69 -13.15 -7.06 0.21
N GLY A 70 -14.40 -6.63 0.13
CA GLY A 70 -15.52 -7.26 0.82
C GLY A 70 -15.35 -7.30 2.35
N CYS A 71 -14.75 -6.27 2.95
CA CYS A 71 -14.50 -6.23 4.39
C CYS A 71 -14.95 -4.89 5.02
N PRO A 72 -15.12 -4.81 6.36
CA PRO A 72 -15.50 -3.56 7.02
C PRO A 72 -14.43 -2.46 6.86
N ILE A 73 -14.85 -1.19 6.79
CA ILE A 73 -13.91 -0.04 6.70
C ILE A 73 -12.90 0.02 7.86
N GLY A 74 -13.29 -0.38 9.08
CA GLY A 74 -12.35 -0.51 10.20
C GLY A 74 -11.30 -1.61 10.01
N THR A 75 -11.61 -2.64 9.22
CA THR A 75 -10.66 -3.68 8.81
C THR A 75 -9.67 -3.12 7.79
N VAL A 76 -10.13 -2.31 6.83
CA VAL A 76 -9.26 -1.57 5.90
C VAL A 76 -8.26 -0.71 6.67
N MET A 77 -8.72 0.13 7.60
CA MET A 77 -7.85 0.99 8.40
C MET A 77 -6.81 0.19 9.21
N SER A 78 -7.23 -0.88 9.89
CA SER A 78 -6.32 -1.69 10.71
C SER A 78 -5.32 -2.51 9.89
N ARG A 79 -5.72 -3.04 8.73
CA ARG A 79 -4.83 -3.72 7.77
C ARG A 79 -3.84 -2.75 7.13
N LEU A 80 -4.30 -1.57 6.72
CA LEU A 80 -3.45 -0.51 6.15
C LEU A 80 -2.37 -0.08 7.14
N TYR A 81 -2.75 0.19 8.39
CA TYR A 81 -1.80 0.53 9.45
C TYR A 81 -0.70 -0.55 9.59
N ARG A 82 -1.09 -1.83 9.65
CA ARG A 82 -0.13 -2.94 9.77
C ARG A 82 0.76 -3.06 8.53
N GLY A 83 0.20 -2.93 7.33
CA GLY A 83 0.95 -2.97 6.08
C GLY A 83 2.00 -1.86 6.00
N ARG A 84 1.60 -0.61 6.26
CA ARG A 84 2.53 0.53 6.30
C ARG A 84 3.64 0.34 7.33
N LYS A 85 3.31 -0.18 8.52
CA LYS A 85 4.32 -0.45 9.56
C LYS A 85 5.36 -1.48 9.10
N ILE A 86 4.93 -2.56 8.47
CA ILE A 86 5.85 -3.59 7.94
C ILE A 86 6.76 -2.98 6.85
N LEU A 87 6.19 -2.19 5.93
CA LEU A 87 6.96 -1.54 4.87
C LEU A 87 7.95 -0.53 5.41
N GLN A 88 7.54 0.27 6.39
CA GLN A 88 8.43 1.21 7.07
C GLN A 88 9.62 0.51 7.71
N GLU A 89 9.40 -0.60 8.42
CA GLU A 89 10.48 -1.37 9.05
C GLU A 89 11.45 -1.96 8.00
N LYS A 90 10.95 -2.30 6.81
CA LYS A 90 11.73 -2.90 5.72
C LYS A 90 12.47 -1.89 4.84
N LEU A 91 11.89 -0.71 4.65
CA LEU A 91 12.38 0.28 3.70
C LEU A 91 13.11 1.45 4.37
N VAL A 92 13.31 1.43 5.69
CA VAL A 92 13.98 2.53 6.40
C VAL A 92 15.38 2.80 5.84
N ASP A 93 16.19 1.76 5.63
CA ASP A 93 17.56 1.93 5.13
C ASP A 93 17.57 2.41 3.67
N TYR A 94 16.65 1.87 2.85
CA TYR A 94 16.43 2.34 1.47
C TYR A 94 16.04 3.82 1.45
N ALA A 95 15.11 4.23 2.30
CA ALA A 95 14.61 5.60 2.34
C ALA A 95 15.68 6.59 2.85
N VAL A 96 16.62 6.16 3.69
CA VAL A 96 17.80 6.95 4.07
C VAL A 96 18.78 7.06 2.90
N ALA A 97 19.06 5.94 2.20
CA ALA A 97 19.97 5.92 1.05
C ALA A 97 19.48 6.84 -0.09
N GLU A 98 18.16 6.85 -0.33
CA GLU A 98 17.51 7.72 -1.33
C GLU A 98 17.28 9.16 -0.85
N GLY A 99 17.67 9.49 0.40
CA GLY A 99 17.49 10.83 0.97
C GLY A 99 16.03 11.24 1.22
N ILE A 100 15.11 10.27 1.28
CA ILE A 100 13.68 10.48 1.58
C ILE A 100 13.48 10.79 3.06
N VAL A 101 14.29 10.18 3.94
CA VAL A 101 14.28 10.40 5.39
C VAL A 101 15.69 10.81 5.82
N PRO A 102 15.86 11.83 6.67
CA PRO A 102 17.18 12.19 7.19
C PRO A 102 17.79 11.03 7.99
N ALA A 103 19.08 10.77 7.79
CA ALA A 103 19.82 9.69 8.46
C ALA A 103 19.82 9.80 10.01
N GLU A 104 19.50 10.98 10.54
CA GLU A 104 19.48 11.31 11.97
C GLU A 104 18.11 11.11 12.64
N GLU A 105 17.02 10.93 11.88
CA GLU A 105 15.72 10.51 12.44
C GLU A 105 15.73 8.99 12.64
N GLU A 106 16.48 8.57 13.67
CA GLU A 106 16.60 7.18 14.07
C GLU A 106 15.23 6.51 14.25
N ARG A 107 15.05 5.43 13.48
CA ARG A 107 14.11 4.31 13.67
C ARG A 107 12.95 4.64 14.60
N PRO A 108 11.73 4.85 14.10
CA PRO A 108 10.60 5.10 14.99
C PRO A 108 10.54 4.00 16.05
N ALA A 109 10.51 4.40 17.33
CA ALA A 109 10.40 3.47 18.44
C ALA A 109 9.29 2.45 18.14
N LYS A 110 9.58 1.16 18.32
CA LYS A 110 8.73 0.02 17.96
C LYS A 110 7.24 0.34 18.18
N GLY A 111 6.50 0.66 17.11
CA GLY A 111 5.08 1.06 17.19
C GLY A 111 4.70 2.47 16.73
N LYS A 112 5.65 3.37 16.50
CA LYS A 112 5.36 4.67 15.87
C LYS A 112 5.30 4.53 14.35
N VAL A 113 4.12 4.79 13.77
CA VAL A 113 3.99 5.03 12.34
C VAL A 113 4.20 6.52 12.14
N VAL A 114 5.26 6.93 11.44
CA VAL A 114 5.32 8.32 10.96
C VAL A 114 4.34 8.46 9.80
N PRO A 115 3.38 9.39 9.89
CA PRO A 115 2.47 9.65 8.79
C PRO A 115 3.26 10.22 7.61
N PHE A 116 2.93 9.77 6.40
CA PHE A 116 3.42 10.39 5.18
C PHE A 116 2.97 11.86 5.17
N PRO A 117 3.86 12.83 4.84
CA PRO A 117 3.46 14.21 4.65
C PRO A 117 2.29 14.29 3.66
N GLY A 118 1.18 14.91 4.07
CA GLY A 118 -0.06 15.00 3.27
C GLY A 118 -1.20 14.06 3.70
N ALA A 119 -0.98 13.13 4.65
CA ALA A 119 -2.02 12.19 5.10
C ALA A 119 -3.12 12.79 6.01
N HIS A 120 -3.04 14.06 6.39
CA HIS A 120 -3.95 14.68 7.36
C HIS A 120 -5.22 15.32 6.77
N GLU A 121 -5.37 15.41 5.45
CA GLU A 121 -6.48 16.15 4.84
C GLU A 121 -7.32 15.30 3.88
N ARG A 122 -7.81 14.13 4.30
CA ARG A 122 -8.91 13.49 3.55
C ARG A 122 -10.00 13.02 4.50
N SER A 123 -11.08 13.81 4.47
CA SER A 123 -12.13 13.87 5.47
C SER A 123 -12.90 12.57 5.59
N THR A 124 -13.31 12.29 6.82
CA THR A 124 -14.63 11.77 7.14
C THR A 124 -15.69 12.37 6.22
N GLY A 125 -16.21 11.56 5.30
CA GLY A 125 -17.31 11.87 4.39
C GLY A 125 -18.00 10.58 3.98
#